data_AF-A0A9D5D6H5-F1
#
_entry.id   AF-A0A9D5D6H5-F1
#
_cell.length_a   1.000
_cell.length_b   1.000
_cell.length_c   1.000
_cell.angle_alpha   90.00
_cell.angle_beta   90.00
_cell.angle_gamma   90.00
#
_symmetry.space_group_name_H-M   'P 1'
#
loop_
_entity.id
_entity.type
_entity.pdbx_description
1 polymer ?
#
loop_
_entity_poly.entity_id
_entity_poly.type
_entity_poly.pdbx_seq_one_letter_code
_entity_poly.pdbx_strand_id
1 'polypeptide(L)' 'MKLAVAMKGYDKDLVAAEEVETRVRWLMESDGGKELRKCTLLAKEAAIAAHAEGGSSRAALARLVSEWTLE' A
#
# COMPACT_ATOMS: atom_id res chain seq x y z
N MET A 1 2.48 6.31 -5.16
CA MET A 1 2.08 6.84 -3.82
C MET A 1 3.20 6.52 -2.84
N LYS A 2 3.56 7.42 -1.93
CA LYS A 2 4.54 7.12 -0.86
C LYS A 2 3.79 6.41 0.27
N LEU A 3 3.80 5.07 0.27
CA LEU A 3 3.03 4.23 1.22
C LEU A 3 3.91 3.48 2.23
N ALA A 4 5.23 3.51 2.03
CA ALA A 4 6.18 2.83 2.87
C ALA A 4 7.47 3.65 3.01
N VAL A 5 8.21 3.36 4.07
CA VAL A 5 9.57 3.86 4.31
C VAL A 5 10.46 2.66 4.58
N ALA A 6 11.64 2.65 3.96
CA ALA A 6 12.60 1.57 4.13
C ALA A 6 13.14 1.52 5.56
N MET A 7 13.31 0.31 6.09
CA MET A 7 14.04 0.06 7.33
C MET A 7 15.51 -0.16 7.02
N LYS A 8 16.42 0.38 7.82
CA LYS A 8 17.84 0.13 7.65
C LYS A 8 18.16 -1.34 7.95
N GLY A 9 18.87 -2.00 7.04
CA GLY A 9 19.19 -3.43 7.17
C GLY A 9 18.09 -4.38 6.70
N TYR A 10 17.06 -3.89 6.00
CA TYR A 10 16.03 -4.73 5.37
C TYR A 10 16.61 -5.69 4.30
N ASP A 11 17.79 -5.37 3.79
CA ASP A 11 18.56 -6.10 2.79
C ASP A 11 19.48 -7.17 3.40
N LYS A 12 19.45 -7.34 4.72
CA LYS A 12 20.22 -8.34 5.48
C LYS A 12 19.28 -9.42 6.01
N ASP A 13 19.86 -10.45 6.64
CA ASP A 13 19.10 -11.56 7.23
C ASP A 13 18.13 -11.11 8.34
N LEU A 14 18.50 -10.10 9.14
CA LEU A 14 17.67 -9.59 10.22
C LEU A 14 17.87 -8.08 10.41
N VAL A 15 16.76 -7.39 10.72
CA VAL A 15 16.76 -5.98 11.12
C VAL A 15 17.00 -5.88 12.63
N ALA A 16 17.91 -4.97 13.03
CA ALA A 16 18.22 -4.73 14.43
C ALA A 16 17.00 -4.19 15.21
N ALA A 17 16.85 -4.58 16.47
CA ALA A 17 15.73 -4.18 17.32
C ALA A 17 15.63 -2.66 17.47
N GLU A 18 16.77 -1.97 17.58
CA GLU A 18 16.87 -0.52 17.72
C GLU A 18 16.34 0.22 16.49
N GLU A 19 16.57 -0.35 15.29
CA GLU A 19 16.01 0.20 14.05
C GLU A 19 14.50 -0.01 14.01
N VAL A 20 14.01 -1.18 14.42
CA VAL A 20 12.56 -1.45 14.51
C VAL A 20 11.89 -0.44 15.43
N GLU A 21 12.42 -0.26 16.65
CA GLU A 21 11.90 0.71 17.61
C GLU A 21 11.91 2.14 17.04
N THR A 22 13.03 2.55 16.45
CA THR A 22 13.19 3.89 15.86
C THR A 22 12.16 4.14 14.76
N ARG A 23 11.96 3.17 13.86
CA ARG A 23 11.02 3.29 12.74
C ARG A 23 9.57 3.24 13.19
N VAL A 24 9.23 2.41 14.17
CA VAL A 24 7.89 2.36 14.75
C VAL A 24 7.58 3.68 15.44
N ARG A 25 8.47 4.19 16.30
CA ARG A 25 8.30 5.50 16.95
C ARG A 25 8.14 6.61 15.92
N TRP A 26 9.03 6.68 14.93
CA TRP A 26 8.93 7.66 13.85
C TRP A 26 7.60 7.56 13.12
N LEU A 27 7.14 6.36 12.77
CA LEU A 27 5.86 6.16 12.11
C LEU A 27 4.76 6.74 12.98
N MET A 28 4.71 6.40 14.27
CA MET A 28 3.60 6.76 15.16
C MET A 28 3.57 8.25 15.50
N GLU A 29 4.72 8.84 15.80
CA GLU A 29 4.81 10.12 16.51
C GLU A 29 5.31 11.29 15.65
N SER A 30 5.90 11.03 14.47
CA SER A 30 6.43 12.10 13.61
C SER A 30 5.41 12.63 12.60
N ASP A 31 5.62 13.87 12.13
CA ASP A 31 4.85 14.44 11.01
C ASP A 31 5.01 13.63 9.72
N GLY A 32 6.21 13.11 9.46
CA GLY A 32 6.45 12.24 8.30
C GLY A 32 5.64 10.94 8.37
N GLY A 33 5.54 10.34 9.55
CA GLY A 33 4.71 9.16 9.79
C GLY A 33 3.21 9.45 9.70
N LYS A 34 2.76 10.62 10.17
CA LYS A 34 1.39 11.10 10.01
C LYS A 34 1.01 11.27 8.54
N GLU A 35 1.87 11.91 7.75
CA GLU A 35 1.62 12.09 6.30
C GLU A 35 1.61 10.75 5.57
N LEU A 36 2.50 9.82 5.94
CA LEU A 36 2.50 8.46 5.39
C LEU A 36 1.18 7.75 5.65
N ARG A 37 0.67 7.78 6.90
CA ARG A 37 -0.63 7.18 7.25
C ARG A 37 -1.79 7.82 6.48
N LYS A 38 -1.77 9.14 6.28
CA LYS A 38 -2.79 9.87 5.50
C LYS A 38 -2.77 9.42 4.04
N CYS A 39 -1.59 9.36 3.42
CA CYS A 39 -1.43 8.83 2.06
C CYS A 39 -1.92 7.38 1.94
N THR A 40 -1.68 6.54 2.96
CA THR A 40 -2.17 5.16 3.02
C THR A 40 -3.69 5.08 3.14
N LEU A 41 -4.34 5.98 3.88
CA LEU A 41 -5.80 6.04 3.94
C LEU A 41 -6.41 6.40 2.57
N LEU A 42 -5.84 7.39 1.87
CA LEU A 42 -6.28 7.73 0.52
C LEU A 42 -6.09 6.56 -0.46
N ALA A 43 -4.97 5.83 -0.34
CA ALA A 43 -4.74 4.62 -1.15
C ALA A 43 -5.78 3.53 -0.86
N LYS A 44 -6.11 3.34 0.42
CA LYS A 44 -7.14 2.39 0.84
C LYS A 44 -8.50 2.75 0.24
N GLU A 45 -8.91 4.02 0.31
CA GLU A 45 -10.17 4.48 -0.27
C GLU A 45 -10.22 4.28 -1.78
N ALA A 46 -9.14 4.62 -2.48
CA ALA A 46 -9.02 4.40 -3.92
C ALA A 46 -9.10 2.90 -4.28
N ALA A 47 -8.43 2.03 -3.50
CA ALA A 47 -8.49 0.59 -3.69
C ALA A 47 -9.90 0.03 -3.46
N ILE A 48 -10.60 0.49 -2.41
CA ILE A 48 -11.99 0.11 -2.16
C ILE A 48 -12.88 0.52 -3.34
N ALA A 49 -12.76 1.74 -3.83
CA ALA A 49 -13.55 2.24 -4.96
C ALA A 49 -13.26 1.43 -6.25
N ALA A 50 -12.00 1.10 -6.52
CA ALA A 50 -11.62 0.30 -7.68
C ALA A 50 -12.16 -1.14 -7.62
N HIS A 51 -12.29 -1.71 -6.41
CA HIS A 51 -12.82 -3.06 -6.19
C HIS A 51 -14.34 -3.13 -5.96
N ALA A 52 -15.02 -2.01 -5.75
CA ALA A 52 -16.47 -1.97 -5.58
C ALA A 52 -17.22 -2.47 -6.83
N GLU A 53 -18.51 -2.74 -6.70
CA GLU A 53 -19.37 -3.03 -7.86
C GLU A 53 -19.32 -1.87 -8.86
N GLY A 54 -19.11 -2.18 -10.15
CA GLY A 54 -18.85 -1.16 -11.18
C GLY A 54 -17.50 -0.43 -11.06
N GLY A 55 -16.65 -0.83 -10.11
CA GLY A 55 -15.31 -0.29 -9.91
C GLY A 55 -14.35 -0.66 -11.04
N SER A 56 -13.31 0.16 -11.22
CA SER A 56 -12.40 0.07 -12.36
C SER A 56 -11.65 -1.26 -12.44
N SER A 57 -11.21 -1.84 -11.33
CA SER A 57 -10.50 -3.14 -11.32
C SER A 57 -11.43 -4.27 -11.76
N ARG A 58 -12.68 -4.27 -11.29
CA ARG A 58 -13.67 -5.30 -11.66
C ARG A 58 -14.10 -5.15 -13.12
N ALA A 59 -14.28 -3.93 -13.60
CA ALA A 59 -14.58 -3.66 -15.00
C ALA A 59 -13.45 -4.11 -15.93
N ALA A 60 -12.19 -3.82 -15.58
CA ALA A 60 -11.03 -4.26 -16.34
C ALA A 60 -10.91 -5.79 -16.39
N LEU A 61 -11.13 -6.46 -15.26
CA LEU A 61 -11.13 -7.93 -15.20
C LEU A 61 -12.26 -8.54 -16.02
N ALA A 62 -13.48 -7.99 -15.94
CA ALA A 62 -14.61 -8.47 -16.73
C ALA A 62 -14.35 -8.34 -18.23
N ARG A 63 -13.74 -7.22 -18.65
CA ARG A 63 -13.31 -7.02 -20.04
C ARG A 63 -12.30 -8.08 -20.48
N LEU A 64 -11.25 -8.33 -19.69
CA LEU A 64 -10.25 -9.35 -19.99
C LEU A 64 -10.88 -10.73 -20.18
N VAL A 65 -11.77 -11.13 -19.27
CA VAL A 65 -12.47 -12.43 -19.36
C VAL A 65 -13.33 -12.50 -20.63
N SER A 66 -14.05 -11.42 -20.96
CA SER A 66 -14.86 -11.39 -22.17
C SER A 66 -14.03 -11.58 -23.44
N GLU A 67 -12.85 -10.95 -23.51
CA GLU A 67 -11.93 -11.08 -24.64
C GLU A 67 -11.38 -12.52 -24.75
N TRP A 68 -11.08 -13.19 -23.64
CA TRP A 68 -10.64 -14.59 -23.64
C TRP A 68 -11.71 -15.61 -23.99
N THR A 69 -12.98 -15.33 -23.69
CA THR A 69 -14.09 -16.25 -23.99
C THR A 69 -14.64 -16.09 -25.41
N LEU A 70 -14.17 -15.08 -26.15
CA LEU A 70 -14.52 -14.84 -27.55
C LEU A 70 -13.55 -15.51 -28.55
N GLU A 71 -12.46 -16.11 -28.05
CA GLU A 71 -11.62 -17.07 -28.78
C GLU A 71 -12.11 -18.52 -28.58
#